data_AF-A0AB33A1N3-F1
#
_entry.id   AF-A0AB33A1N3-F1
#
_cell.length_a   1.000
_cell.length_b   1.000
_cell.length_c   1.000
_cell.angle_alpha   90.00
_cell.angle_beta   90.00
_cell.angle_gamma   90.00
#
_symmetry.space_group_name_H-M   'P 1'
#
loop_
_entity.id
_entity.type
_entity.pdbx_description
1 polymer ?
#
loop_
_entity_poly.entity_id
_entity_poly.type
_entity_poly.pdbx_seq_one_letter_code
_entity_poly.pdbx_strand_id
1 'polypeptide(L)' 'MILKEGISRFIDALDFAPTIVRQNNSGGMFDSFAIRSFSGDENNPSGYLINGFNVRGYSGNRSTVNVQTTKINTL' A
#
# COMPACT_ATOMS: atom_id res chain seq x y z
N MET A 1 -10.99 3.13 -12.15
CA MET A 1 -11.01 1.68 -11.91
C MET A 1 -11.15 1.39 -10.42
N ILE A 2 -10.26 1.87 -9.55
CA ILE A 2 -10.30 1.61 -8.09
C ILE A 2 -11.58 2.12 -7.40
N LEU A 3 -12.05 3.34 -7.69
CA LEU A 3 -13.30 3.86 -7.13
C LEU A 3 -14.58 3.16 -7.65
N LYS A 4 -14.50 2.50 -8.82
CA LYS A 4 -15.63 1.77 -9.40
C LYS A 4 -15.87 0.44 -8.69
N GLU A 5 -14.81 -0.14 -8.13
CA GLU A 5 -14.84 -1.39 -7.36
C GLU A 5 -15.17 -1.17 -5.87
N GLY A 6 -15.53 0.04 -5.45
CA GLY A 6 -15.84 0.37 -4.05
C GLY A 6 -14.63 0.37 -3.11
N ILE A 7 -13.41 0.31 -3.66
CA ILE A 7 -12.17 0.30 -2.89
C ILE A 7 -11.91 1.72 -2.38
N SER A 8 -12.03 1.93 -1.07
CA SER A 8 -11.87 3.23 -0.40
C SER A 8 -10.51 3.43 0.26
N ARG A 9 -9.77 2.33 0.50
CA ARG A 9 -8.43 2.32 1.10
C ARG A 9 -7.39 1.75 0.15
N PHE A 10 -6.18 2.29 0.24
CA PHE A 10 -5.03 1.82 -0.53
C PHE A 10 -4.69 0.35 -0.23
N ILE A 11 -4.69 -0.04 1.05
CA ILE A 11 -4.37 -1.42 1.46
C ILE A 11 -5.33 -2.46 0.84
N ASP A 12 -6.59 -2.10 0.65
CA ASP A 12 -7.59 -2.97 0.03
C ASP A 12 -7.36 -3.13 -1.49
N ALA A 13 -6.75 -2.13 -2.14
CA ALA A 13 -6.33 -2.25 -3.53
C ALA A 13 -5.18 -3.26 -3.72
N LEU A 14 -4.36 -3.48 -2.68
CA LEU A 14 -3.21 -4.39 -2.75
C LEU A 14 -3.63 -5.87 -2.71
N ASP A 15 -4.80 -6.19 -2.17
CA ASP A 15 -5.32 -7.56 -2.13
C ASP A 15 -5.60 -8.15 -3.52
N PHE A 16 -5.72 -7.29 -4.55
CA PHE A 16 -5.84 -7.73 -5.95
C PHE A 16 -4.53 -8.28 -6.52
N ALA A 17 -3.40 -8.12 -5.81
CA ALA A 17 -2.13 -8.73 -6.17
C ALA A 17 -1.85 -9.96 -5.30
N PRO A 18 -1.82 -11.18 -5.87
CA PRO A 18 -1.67 -12.42 -5.09
C PRO A 18 -0.28 -12.57 -4.42
N THR A 19 0.69 -11.73 -4.79
CA THR A 19 2.06 -11.74 -4.25
C THR A 19 2.28 -10.74 -3.11
N ILE A 20 1.22 -10.07 -2.65
CA ILE A 20 1.25 -9.11 -1.54
C ILE A 20 0.49 -9.69 -0.36
N VAL A 21 1.04 -9.54 0.85
CA VAL A 21 0.40 -9.99 2.09
C VAL A 21 0.37 -8.85 3.09
N ARG A 22 -0.78 -8.63 3.74
CA ARG A 22 -0.93 -7.61 4.80
C ARG A 22 -0.13 -8.00 6.04
N GLN A 23 0.48 -7.00 6.66
CA GLN A 23 1.23 -7.14 7.90
C GLN A 23 0.54 -6.40 9.05
N ASN A 24 1.02 -6.60 10.28
CA ASN A 24 0.52 -5.89 11.44
C ASN A 24 0.68 -4.37 11.24
N ASN A 25 -0.42 -3.64 11.46
CA ASN A 25 -0.55 -2.20 11.24
C ASN A 25 -0.74 -1.41 12.55
N SER A 26 -0.42 -2.00 13.70
CA SER A 26 -0.55 -1.39 15.03
C SER A 26 -1.94 -0.81 15.30
N GLY A 27 -2.98 -1.60 15.01
CA GLY A 27 -4.38 -1.16 15.19
C GLY A 27 -4.87 -0.18 14.13
N GLY A 28 -4.22 -0.17 12.96
CA GLY A 28 -4.58 0.71 11.84
C GLY A 28 -3.91 2.08 11.89
N MET A 29 -2.74 2.20 12.52
CA MET A 29 -1.98 3.44 12.58
C MET A 29 -1.20 3.72 11.28
N PHE A 30 -0.85 2.67 10.53
CA PHE A 30 -0.13 2.76 9.26
C PHE A 30 -0.48 1.60 8.32
N ASP A 31 -0.32 1.79 7.02
CA ASP A 31 -0.45 0.69 6.06
C ASP A 31 0.83 -0.17 6.09
N SER A 32 0.67 -1.48 6.28
CA SER A 32 1.77 -2.43 6.49
C SER A 32 1.55 -3.67 5.63
N PHE A 33 2.52 -4.03 4.79
CA PHE A 33 2.43 -5.15 3.87
C PHE A 33 3.83 -5.65 3.44
N ALA A 34 3.88 -6.89 2.98
CA ALA A 34 5.07 -7.51 2.40
C ALA A 34 4.85 -7.85 0.93
N ILE A 35 5.87 -7.67 0.10
CA ILE A 35 5.88 -8.08 -1.32
C ILE A 35 6.87 -9.23 -1.47
N ARG A 36 6.42 -10.39 -1.96
CA ARG A 36 7.28 -11.58 -2.16
C ARG A 36 8.14 -11.91 -0.94
N SER A 37 7.52 -11.94 0.24
CA SER A 37 8.18 -12.23 1.54
C SER A 37 9.19 -11.18 2.03
N PHE A 38 9.30 -10.02 1.38
CA PHE A 38 10.05 -8.88 1.89
C PHE A 38 9.12 -7.90 2.59
N SER A 39 9.30 -7.72 3.90
CA SER A 39 8.56 -6.76 4.73
C SER A 39 9.00 -5.32 4.44
N GLY A 40 8.05 -4.38 4.42
CA GLY A 40 8.36 -2.97 4.61
C GLY A 40 8.66 -2.72 6.10
N ASP A 41 9.89 -2.35 6.43
CA ASP A 41 10.25 -1.90 7.78
C ASP A 41 10.26 -0.37 7.86
N GLU A 42 10.54 0.19 9.03
CA GLU A 42 10.53 1.65 9.23
C GLU A 42 11.63 2.37 8.42
N ASN A 43 12.66 1.64 7.98
CA ASN A 43 13.74 2.12 7.11
C ASN A 43 13.41 1.98 5.62
N ASN A 44 12.50 1.07 5.26
CA ASN A 44 11.89 0.86 3.95
C ASN A 44 10.35 1.10 3.98
N PRO A 45 9.94 2.31 4.42
CA PRO A 45 8.66 2.59 5.06
C PRO A 45 7.39 2.47 4.25
N SER A 46 7.47 2.57 2.92
CA SER A 46 6.28 2.59 2.08
C SER A 46 6.23 1.40 1.15
N GLY A 47 7.35 0.94 0.59
CA GLY A 47 7.31 -0.05 -0.49
C GLY A 47 6.51 0.40 -1.73
N TYR A 48 6.11 1.68 -1.82
CA TYR A 48 5.39 2.28 -2.95
C TYR A 48 5.71 3.78 -3.11
N LEU A 49 5.47 4.30 -4.31
CA LEU A 49 5.69 5.71 -4.66
C LEU A 49 4.34 6.39 -4.90
N ILE A 50 4.23 7.64 -4.47
CA ILE A 50 3.08 8.51 -4.74
C ILE A 50 3.54 9.58 -5.70
N ASN A 51 3.04 9.55 -6.93
CA ASN A 51 3.43 10.51 -7.98
C ASN A 51 4.97 10.61 -8.14
N GLY A 52 5.68 9.49 -7.94
CA GLY A 52 7.16 9.42 -8.00
C GLY A 52 7.89 9.73 -6.69
N PHE A 53 7.20 10.16 -5.63
CA PHE A 53 7.80 10.49 -4.34
C PHE A 53 7.65 9.35 -3.33
N ASN A 54 8.72 9.11 -2.57
CA ASN A 54 8.73 8.21 -1.44
C ASN A 54 8.41 8.96 -0.14
N VAL A 55 7.83 8.27 0.84
CA VAL A 55 7.51 8.79 2.17
C VAL A 55 8.43 8.09 3.18
N ARG A 56 8.90 8.81 4.20
CA ARG A 56 9.76 8.26 5.26
C ARG A 56 8.94 7.89 6.51
N GLY A 57 9.41 6.91 7.28
CA GLY A 57 8.73 6.41 8.50
C GLY A 57 7.39 5.72 8.20
N TYR A 58 6.70 5.22 9.22
CA TYR A 58 5.44 4.50 9.02
C TYR A 58 4.46 5.25 8.10
N SER A 59 4.12 4.63 6.97
CA SER A 59 3.20 5.23 6.02
C SER A 59 1.78 5.18 6.56
N GLY A 60 1.24 6.33 6.97
CA GLY A 60 -0.15 6.43 7.43
C GLY A 60 -1.18 5.92 6.42
N ASN A 61 -2.36 5.57 6.91
CA ASN A 61 -3.45 4.99 6.13
C ASN A 61 -3.87 5.92 4.98
N ARG A 62 -3.92 5.39 3.74
CA ARG A 62 -4.29 6.20 2.58
C ARG A 62 -5.65 5.86 2.00
N SER A 63 -6.40 6.92 1.69
CA SER A 63 -7.64 6.82 0.93
C SER A 63 -7.38 6.88 -0.56
N THR A 64 -8.18 6.17 -1.33
CA THR A 64 -8.13 6.09 -2.80
C THR A 64 -8.94 7.18 -3.49
N VAL A 65 -9.63 8.08 -2.75
CA VAL A 65 -10.51 9.11 -3.31
C VAL A 65 -9.85 10.02 -4.35
N ASN A 66 -8.55 10.32 -4.18
CA ASN A 66 -7.78 11.16 -5.11
C ASN A 66 -6.78 10.35 -5.95
N VAL A 67 -6.91 9.03 -5.99
CA VAL A 67 -5.98 8.14 -6.72
C VAL A 67 -6.61 7.73 -8.05
N GLN A 68 -5.96 8.11 -9.15
CA GLN A 68 -6.40 7.72 -10.49
C GLN A 68 -6.02 6.27 -10.83
N THR A 69 -4.82 5.84 -10.46
CA THR A 69 -4.30 4.50 -10.77
C THR A 69 -3.27 4.08 -9.72
N THR A 70 -3.35 2.82 -9.31
CA THR A 70 -2.31 2.15 -8.51
C THR A 70 -1.66 1.11 -9.40
N LYS A 71 -0.33 1.15 -9.50
CA LYS A 71 0.44 0.15 -10.24
C LYS A 71 1.22 -0.71 -9.24
N ILE A 72 1.15 -2.02 -9.43
CA ILE A 72 1.86 -3.01 -8.63
C ILE A 72 2.90 -3.67 -9.54
N ASN A 73 4.18 -3.52 -9.19
CA ASN A 73 5.28 -4.10 -9.96
C ASN A 73 5.81 -5.32 -9.22
N THR A 74 5.46 -6.50 -9.69
CA THR A 74 5.86 -7.77 -9.06
C THR A 74 6.78 -8.62 -9.92
N LEU A 75 7.18 -8.17 -11.12
CA LEU A 75 8.31 -8.59 -11.94
C LEU A 75 8.66 -7.45 -12.92
#